data_AF-A0A8S2YWQ5-F1
#
_entry.id   AF-A0A8S2YWQ5-F1
#
_cell.length_a   1.000
_cell.length_b   1.000
_cell.length_c   1.000
_cell.angle_alpha   90.00
_cell.angle_beta   90.00
_cell.angle_gamma   90.00
#
_symmetry.space_group_name_H-M   'P 1'
#
loop_
_entity.id
_entity.type
_entity.pdbx_description
1 polymer ?
#
loop_
_entity_poly.entity_id
_entity_poly.type
_entity_poly.pdbx_seq_one_letter_code
_entity_poly.pdbx_strand_id
1 'polypeptide(L)' 'SRGCTFDFHRHLACETNGENLRGGFDRSTCQIILYPENLHSSEEFCTIFEHELIHAYDYCRVNIDFNNPYHLACTEIRAA' A
#
# COMPACT_ATOMS: atom_id res chain seq x y z
N SER A 1 -13.65 -10.92 -13.08
CA SER A 1 -13.53 -10.27 -11.76
C SER A 1 -13.35 -8.76 -11.96
N ARG A 2 -13.73 -7.91 -10.98
CA ARG A 2 -13.56 -6.44 -11.04
C ARG A 2 -12.28 -5.93 -10.36
N GLY A 3 -11.48 -6.83 -9.79
CA GLY A 3 -10.20 -6.54 -9.13
C GLY A 3 -8.98 -7.10 -9.85
N CYS A 4 -7.81 -6.87 -9.27
CA CYS A 4 -6.53 -7.38 -9.75
C CYS A 4 -6.13 -8.63 -8.97
N THR A 5 -5.32 -9.50 -9.59
CA THR A 5 -4.78 -10.68 -8.91
C THR A 5 -3.90 -10.21 -7.76
N PHE A 6 -4.17 -10.73 -6.56
CA PHE A 6 -3.34 -10.50 -5.39
C PHE A 6 -2.83 -11.85 -4.89
N ASP A 7 -1.53 -11.90 -4.63
CA ASP A 7 -0.82 -13.05 -4.09
C ASP A 7 -0.01 -12.55 -2.90
N PHE A 8 -0.34 -13.07 -1.71
CA PHE A 8 0.30 -12.67 -0.46
C PHE A 8 1.81 -12.90 -0.47
N HIS A 9 2.30 -13.96 -1.12
CA HIS A 9 3.74 -14.24 -1.18
C HIS A 9 4.49 -13.29 -2.12
N ARG A 10 3.79 -12.67 -3.06
CA ARG A 10 4.39 -11.77 -4.07
C ARG A 10 4.19 -10.29 -3.76
N HIS A 11 3.05 -9.93 -3.18
CA HIS A 11 2.60 -8.53 -3.09
C HIS A 11 2.56 -8.01 -1.64
N LEU A 12 2.77 -8.85 -0.64
CA LEU A 12 2.93 -8.41 0.76
C LEU A 12 4.33 -8.77 1.24
N ALA A 13 5.05 -7.78 1.75
CA ALA A 13 6.34 -7.93 2.39
C ALA A 13 6.27 -7.34 3.80
N CYS A 14 6.79 -8.08 4.78
CA CYS A 14 7.04 -7.55 6.12
C CYS A 14 8.55 -7.35 6.24
N GLU A 15 8.99 -6.11 6.38
CA GLU A 15 10.40 -5.75 6.47
C GLU A 15 10.74 -5.20 7.86
N THR A 16 12.03 -5.09 8.14
CA THR A 16 12.57 -4.54 9.39
C THR A 16 13.48 -3.35 9.08
N ASN A 17 13.63 -2.43 10.03
CA ASN A 17 14.38 -1.16 9.92
C ASN A 17 13.66 -0.09 9.09
N GLY A 18 12.34 -0.10 9.10
CA GLY A 18 11.54 0.94 8.43
C GLY A 18 11.46 2.23 9.24
N GLU A 19 12.59 2.85 9.59
CA GLU A 19 12.68 4.09 10.38
C GLU A 19 11.44 4.31 11.31
N ASN A 20 10.63 5.35 11.04
CA ASN A 20 9.33 5.60 11.68
C ASN A 20 8.15 5.33 10.71
N LEU A 21 8.40 4.60 9.62
CA LEU A 21 7.38 4.22 8.64
C LEU A 21 6.60 3.02 9.16
N ARG A 22 5.28 3.02 8.94
CA ARG A 22 4.40 1.91 9.31
C ARG A 22 4.15 0.96 8.14
N GLY A 23 4.12 1.52 6.93
CA GLY A 23 3.98 0.78 5.69
C GLY A 23 4.08 1.70 4.47
N GLY A 24 3.92 1.11 3.29
CA GLY A 24 3.92 1.80 2.01
C GLY A 24 3.73 0.86 0.83
N PHE A 25 3.18 1.37 -0.26
CA PHE A 25 3.10 0.66 -1.54
C PHE A 25 4.27 1.03 -2.45
N ASP A 26 5.19 0.08 -2.66
CA ASP A 26 6.28 0.20 -3.62
C ASP A 26 5.81 -0.25 -5.02
N ARG A 27 5.70 0.74 -5.91
CA ARG A 27 5.28 0.57 -7.31
C ARG A 27 6.31 -0.16 -8.16
N SER A 28 7.59 -0.03 -7.83
CA SER A 28 8.67 -0.61 -8.62
C SER A 28 8.68 -2.13 -8.51
N THR A 29 8.38 -2.65 -7.32
CA THR A 29 8.27 -4.08 -7.03
C THR A 29 6.82 -4.58 -7.06
N CYS A 30 5.84 -3.68 -7.03
CA CYS A 30 4.41 -3.97 -6.81
C CYS A 30 4.19 -4.70 -5.48
N GLN A 31 4.79 -4.19 -4.41
CA GLN A 31 4.67 -4.76 -3.07
C GLN A 31 4.10 -3.74 -2.09
N ILE A 32 3.22 -4.21 -1.22
CA ILE A 32 2.86 -3.53 0.02
C ILE A 32 3.90 -3.97 1.04
N ILE A 33 4.63 -3.00 1.57
CA ILE A 33 5.63 -3.20 2.62
C ILE A 33 5.01 -2.74 3.93
N LEU A 34 5.06 -3.57 4.95
CA LEU A 34 4.67 -3.23 6.32
C LEU A 34 5.89 -3.39 7.24
N TYR A 35 5.98 -2.53 8.25
CA TYR A 35 7.05 -2.56 9.26
C TYR A 35 6.46 -2.93 10.62
N PRO A 36 6.43 -4.23 10.98
CA PRO A 36 5.73 -4.70 12.17
C PRO A 36 6.24 -4.08 13.47
N GLU A 37 7.51 -3.67 13.53
CA GLU A 37 8.09 -2.99 14.71
C GLU A 37 7.42 -1.66 15.05
N ASN A 38 6.81 -1.02 14.05
CA ASN A 38 6.17 0.29 14.16
C ASN A 38 4.63 0.20 14.23
N LEU A 39 4.09 -1.01 14.33
CA LEU A 39 2.66 -1.29 14.45
C LEU A 39 2.36 -1.84 15.84
N HIS A 40 1.46 -1.19 16.58
CA HIS A 40 1.18 -1.48 17.98
C HIS A 40 -0.04 -2.35 18.21
N SER A 41 -0.82 -2.63 17.16
CA SER A 41 -2.01 -3.47 17.24
C SER A 41 -2.34 -4.13 15.90
N SER A 42 -3.12 -5.21 15.94
CA SER A 42 -3.67 -5.83 14.73
C SER A 42 -4.65 -4.92 14.01
N GLU A 43 -5.34 -4.03 14.72
CA GLU A 43 -6.22 -3.01 14.11
C GLU A 43 -5.38 -2.02 13.28
N GLU A 44 -4.29 -1.50 13.86
CA GLU A 44 -3.37 -0.62 13.13
C GLU A 44 -2.75 -1.32 11.92
N PHE A 45 -2.37 -2.60 12.05
CA PHE A 45 -1.91 -3.39 10.91
C PHE A 45 -2.96 -3.44 9.80
N CYS A 46 -4.21 -3.76 10.12
CA CYS A 46 -5.29 -3.82 9.13
C CYS A 46 -5.52 -2.47 8.47
N THR A 47 -5.56 -1.38 9.24
CA THR A 47 -5.76 -0.02 8.72
C THR A 47 -4.68 0.36 7.71
N ILE A 48 -3.40 0.15 8.04
CA ILE A 48 -2.30 0.46 7.12
C ILE A 48 -2.33 -0.49 5.92
N PHE A 49 -2.57 -1.78 6.11
CA PHE A 49 -2.64 -2.73 5.01
C PHE A 49 -3.78 -2.41 4.03
N GLU A 50 -4.96 -2.03 4.52
CA GLU A 50 -6.10 -1.63 3.71
C GLU A 50 -5.82 -0.35 2.92
N HIS A 51 -5.18 0.64 3.54
CA HIS A 51 -4.73 1.87 2.90
C HIS A 51 -3.81 1.56 1.70
N GLU A 52 -2.76 0.77 1.92
CA GLU A 52 -1.81 0.42 0.85
C GLU A 52 -2.40 -0.51 -0.22
N LEU A 53 -3.38 -1.34 0.15
CA LEU A 53 -4.14 -2.16 -0.82
C LEU A 53 -4.91 -1.30 -1.82
N ILE A 54 -5.43 -0.15 -1.40
CA ILE A 54 -6.12 0.78 -2.30
C ILE A 54 -5.13 1.41 -3.28
N HIS A 55 -3.93 1.79 -2.84
CA HIS A 55 -2.88 2.25 -3.75
C HIS A 55 -2.46 1.18 -4.76
N ALA A 56 -2.30 -0.08 -4.32
CA ALA A 56 -2.00 -1.20 -5.21
C ALA A 56 -3.12 -1.44 -6.24
N TYR A 57 -4.38 -1.37 -5.80
CA TYR A 57 -5.54 -1.49 -6.68
C TYR A 57 -5.59 -0.36 -7.71
N ASP A 58 -5.33 0.87 -7.29
CA ASP A 58 -5.35 2.05 -8.17
C ASP A 58 -4.23 2.02 -9.20
N TYR A 59 -3.03 1.64 -8.79
CA TYR A 59 -1.91 1.42 -9.70
C TYR A 59 -2.28 0.39 -10.78
N CYS A 60 -2.95 -0.70 -10.41
CA CYS A 60 -3.36 -1.73 -11.35
C CYS A 60 -4.50 -1.31 -12.30
N ARG A 61 -5.40 -0.41 -11.88
CA ARG A 61 -6.66 -0.15 -12.62
C ARG A 61 -6.72 1.18 -13.34
N VAL A 62 -6.11 2.22 -12.78
CA VAL A 62 -6.33 3.61 -13.24
C VAL A 62 -5.08 4.28 -13.79
N ASN A 63 -3.97 3.54 -13.94
CA ASN A 63 -2.69 4.04 -14.47
C ASN A 63 -2.29 5.37 -13.82
N ILE A 64 -2.27 5.37 -12.47
CA ILE A 64 -1.92 6.55 -11.69
C ILE A 64 -0.50 7.01 -12.01
N ASP A 65 -0.36 8.32 -12.27
CA ASP A 65 0.92 9.01 -12.30
C ASP A 65 1.20 9.59 -10.91
N PHE A 66 2.06 8.92 -10.15
CA PHE A 66 2.42 9.33 -8.79
C PHE A 66 3.31 10.59 -8.76
N ASN A 67 3.80 11.07 -9.91
CA ASN A 67 4.48 12.37 -9.99
C ASN A 67 3.48 13.52 -10.21
N ASN A 68 2.22 13.21 -10.51
CA ASN A 68 1.16 14.20 -10.60
C ASN A 68 0.49 14.36 -9.22
N PRO A 69 0.58 15.54 -8.58
CA PRO A 69 0.06 15.76 -7.23
C PRO A 69 -1.45 15.58 -7.14
N TYR A 70 -2.20 15.79 -8.22
CA TYR A 70 -3.65 15.54 -8.24
C TYR A 70 -3.97 14.05 -8.22
N HIS A 71 -3.20 13.24 -8.95
CA HIS A 71 -3.41 11.79 -8.97
C HIS A 71 -3.01 11.18 -7.62
N LEU A 72 -1.92 11.67 -7.02
CA LEU A 72 -1.52 11.31 -5.67
C LEU A 72 -2.65 11.63 -4.68
N ALA A 73 -3.13 12.87 -4.63
CA ALA A 73 -4.21 13.27 -3.73
C ALA A 73 -5.50 12.43 -3.95
N CYS A 74 -5.86 12.12 -5.19
CA CYS A 74 -7.03 11.29 -5.47
C CYS A 74 -6.91 9.86 -4.92
N THR A 75 -5.72 9.25 -4.95
CA THR A 75 -5.55 7.90 -4.40
C THR A 75 -5.49 7.92 -2.87
N GLU A 76 -4.88 8.94 -2.27
CA GLU A 76 -4.90 9.16 -0.81
C GLU A 76 -6.33 9.34 -0.27
N ILE A 77 -7.16 10.14 -0.95
CA ILE A 77 -8.58 10.33 -0.57
C ILE A 77 -9.35 9.01 -0.57
N ARG A 78 -9.03 8.10 -1.49
CA ARG A 78 -9.69 6.80 -1.56
C ARG A 78 -9.19 5.83 -0.51
N ALA A 79 -7.93 5.98 -0.08
CA ALA A 79 -7.27 5.14 0.90
C ALA A 79 -7.49 5.60 2.36
N ALA A 80 -8.15 6.76 2.55
CA ALA A 80 -8.41 7.39 3.86
C ALA A 80 -9.57 6.77 4.66
#